data_AF-A0A1V6GQ37-F1
#
_entry.id   AF-A0A1V6GQ37-F1
#
_cell.length_a   1.000
_cell.length_b   1.000
_cell.length_c   1.000
_cell.angle_alpha   90.00
_cell.angle_beta   90.00
_cell.angle_gamma   90.00
#
_symmetry.space_group_name_H-M   'P 1'
#
loop_
_entity.id
_entity.type
_entity.pdbx_description
1 polymer ?
#
loop_
_entity_poly.entity_id
_entity_poly.type
_entity_poly.pdbx_seq_one_letter_code
_entity_poly.pdbx_strand_id
1 'polypeptide(L)'
;MTDPTRLLPEYLYLFCTLDSTIRAVNAASTGSSAVSRNRFKEEEFLNFEIPLPPVQKQRVIVARWQKEQGEISAANSRVVKLEAEVPLILYHLLGTPPPETGKPVEKFLALWWKDLERWSFNFLSRSAQGLTGFVTSKYPIEALGAHLIETMNGYCIKPVAGPTPHKMLKLNALLPSGLDLSASKFIKIPERTAQRFSIHKGDLFICRSVGSYSHVAKCALAKEDAPDTLFPDIMIRVRLKDTLLPEYVCEVIQSPLGRSFFQSNARTSVGMWKIGAEDIASFPLPIPPLAVQKEITVHMAAKREEIAREKANAERLSREINAEIEALILGTKKVLPT
;
A
#
# COMPACT_ATOMS: atom_id res chain seq x y z
N MET A 1 -3.53 -38.02 -4.35
CA MET A 1 -4.93 -37.77 -4.74
C MET A 1 -5.83 -38.36 -3.66
N THR A 2 -6.91 -37.68 -3.26
CA THR A 2 -7.87 -38.23 -2.29
C THR A 2 -8.81 -39.22 -2.99
N ASP A 3 -9.37 -40.16 -2.23
CA ASP A 3 -10.51 -40.96 -2.69
C ASP A 3 -11.78 -40.09 -2.66
N PRO A 4 -12.36 -39.70 -3.80
CA PRO A 4 -13.48 -38.76 -3.86
C PRO A 4 -14.78 -39.34 -3.28
N THR A 5 -14.85 -40.65 -3.04
CA THR A 5 -15.99 -41.29 -2.36
C THR A 5 -15.93 -41.15 -0.84
N ARG A 6 -14.79 -40.73 -0.30
CA ARG A 6 -14.54 -40.60 1.14
C ARG A 6 -14.15 -39.18 1.56
N LEU A 7 -13.36 -38.49 0.74
CA LEU A 7 -12.78 -37.19 1.07
C LEU A 7 -12.69 -36.31 -0.18
N LEU A 8 -13.43 -35.20 -0.14
CA LEU A 8 -13.34 -34.17 -1.18
C LEU A 8 -12.02 -33.40 -1.06
N PRO A 9 -11.27 -33.18 -2.17
CA PRO A 9 -10.06 -32.38 -2.16
C PRO A 9 -10.26 -30.97 -1.58
N GLU A 10 -11.40 -30.34 -1.88
CA GLU A 10 -11.74 -28.99 -1.42
C GLU A 10 -11.98 -28.97 0.10
N TYR A 11 -12.59 -30.01 0.65
CA TYR A 11 -12.77 -30.13 2.10
C TYR A 11 -11.42 -30.30 2.80
N LEU A 12 -10.51 -31.12 2.25
CA LEU A 12 -9.17 -31.28 2.78
C LEU A 12 -8.40 -29.95 2.73
N TYR A 13 -8.51 -29.19 1.63
CA TYR A 13 -7.93 -27.87 1.50
C TYR A 13 -8.44 -26.91 2.59
N LEU A 14 -9.75 -26.88 2.83
CA LEU A 14 -10.34 -26.07 3.89
C LEU A 14 -9.78 -26.43 5.26
N PHE A 15 -9.72 -27.72 5.59
CA PHE A 15 -9.15 -28.18 6.84
C PHE A 15 -7.67 -27.75 7.00
N CYS A 16 -6.86 -27.90 5.96
CA CYS A 16 -5.44 -27.52 5.99
C CYS A 16 -5.21 -26.00 6.12
N THR A 17 -6.21 -25.17 5.81
CA THR A 17 -6.13 -23.71 5.85
C THR A 17 -6.80 -23.09 7.09
N LEU A 18 -7.38 -23.90 7.99
CA LEU A 18 -7.92 -23.41 9.25
C LEU A 18 -6.82 -22.88 10.17
N ASP A 19 -7.14 -21.82 10.92
CA ASP A 19 -6.23 -21.24 11.90
C ASP A 19 -5.85 -22.25 13.01
N SER A 20 -6.80 -23.08 13.47
CA SER A 20 -6.51 -24.16 14.43
C SER A 20 -5.54 -25.19 13.86
N THR A 21 -5.74 -25.64 12.61
CA THR A 21 -4.84 -26.57 11.94
C THR A 21 -3.44 -25.98 11.79
N ILE A 22 -3.33 -24.72 11.32
CA ILE A 22 -2.05 -24.03 11.18
C ILE A 22 -1.35 -23.89 12.55
N ARG A 23 -2.08 -23.54 13.62
CA ARG A 23 -1.53 -23.50 14.98
C ARG A 23 -1.03 -24.86 15.45
N ALA A 24 -1.79 -25.93 15.21
CA ALA A 24 -1.40 -27.29 15.60
C ALA A 24 -0.15 -27.77 14.84
N VAL A 25 -0.10 -27.53 13.53
CA VAL A 25 1.07 -27.84 12.68
C VAL A 25 2.30 -27.04 13.11
N ASN A 26 2.14 -25.75 13.39
CA ASN A 26 3.25 -24.90 13.87
C ASN A 26 3.76 -25.34 15.24
N ALA A 27 2.88 -25.81 16.13
CA ALA A 27 3.26 -26.31 17.45
C ALA A 27 4.00 -27.66 17.38
N ALA A 28 3.62 -28.52 16.44
CA ALA A 28 4.30 -29.80 16.20
C ALA A 28 5.61 -29.67 15.43
N SER A 29 5.77 -28.60 14.64
CA SER A 29 6.95 -28.39 13.80
C SER A 29 8.23 -28.20 14.61
N THR A 30 9.24 -29.03 14.34
CA THR A 30 10.55 -28.99 15.04
C THR A 30 11.68 -28.55 14.11
N GLY A 31 12.71 -27.88 14.65
CA GLY A 31 13.86 -27.40 13.87
C GLY A 31 15.11 -27.15 14.71
N SER A 32 16.27 -27.09 14.06
CA SER A 32 17.59 -26.95 14.71
C SER A 32 17.86 -25.55 15.29
N SER A 33 16.98 -24.58 15.06
CA SER A 33 17.11 -23.21 15.55
C SER A 33 15.75 -22.74 16.04
N ALA A 34 15.68 -22.12 17.22
CA ALA A 34 14.43 -21.75 17.90
C ALA A 34 13.46 -20.87 17.08
N VAL A 35 13.91 -20.27 15.96
CA VAL A 35 13.14 -19.26 15.20
C VAL A 35 13.15 -19.52 13.68
N SER A 36 13.92 -20.48 13.14
CA SER A 36 13.97 -20.67 11.67
C SER A 36 14.18 -22.11 11.24
N ARG A 37 13.54 -22.48 10.11
CA ARG A 37 13.62 -23.80 9.47
C ARG A 37 12.96 -24.94 10.27
N ASN A 38 11.92 -24.63 11.04
CA ASN A 38 11.06 -25.68 11.62
C ASN A 38 10.32 -26.40 10.49
N ARG A 39 10.16 -27.72 10.61
CA ARG A 39 9.50 -28.56 9.63
C ARG A 39 8.46 -29.44 10.33
N PHE A 40 7.29 -29.55 9.72
CA PHE A 40 6.30 -30.57 10.05
C PHE A 40 6.72 -31.89 9.40
N LYS A 41 7.04 -32.91 10.21
CA LYS A 41 7.65 -34.15 9.71
C LYS A 41 6.62 -35.05 9.05
N GLU A 42 7.07 -35.93 8.17
CA GLU A 42 6.17 -36.88 7.48
C GLU A 42 5.42 -37.78 8.46
N GLU A 43 6.07 -38.26 9.51
CA GLU A 43 5.43 -39.06 10.55
C GLU A 43 4.33 -38.27 11.30
N GLU A 44 4.60 -37.01 11.64
CA GLU A 44 3.60 -36.12 12.27
C GLU A 44 2.44 -35.84 11.31
N PHE A 45 2.72 -35.68 10.02
CA PHE A 45 1.72 -35.47 8.97
C PHE A 45 0.82 -36.70 8.78
N LEU A 46 1.40 -37.91 8.70
CA LEU A 46 0.65 -39.15 8.52
C LEU A 46 -0.22 -39.49 9.74
N ASN A 47 0.21 -39.09 10.93
CA ASN A 47 -0.53 -39.27 12.18
C ASN A 47 -1.50 -38.11 12.50
N PHE A 48 -1.58 -37.09 11.64
CA PHE A 48 -2.43 -35.93 11.90
C PHE A 48 -3.91 -36.28 11.69
N GLU A 49 -4.67 -36.29 12.79
CA GLU A 49 -6.09 -36.62 12.75
C GLU A 49 -6.91 -35.51 12.11
N ILE A 50 -7.84 -35.90 11.23
CA ILE A 50 -8.73 -34.97 10.53
C ILE A 50 -10.20 -35.32 10.81
N PRO A 51 -11.07 -34.34 11.12
CA PRO A 51 -12.51 -34.58 11.19
C PRO A 51 -13.03 -34.99 9.81
N LEU A 52 -13.59 -36.20 9.70
CA LEU A 52 -14.04 -36.77 8.44
C LEU A 52 -15.56 -37.04 8.44
N PRO A 53 -16.40 -36.01 8.24
CA PRO A 53 -17.84 -36.21 8.12
C PRO A 53 -18.19 -36.92 6.79
N PRO A 54 -19.40 -37.50 6.65
CA PRO A 54 -19.84 -38.09 5.37
C PRO A 54 -19.73 -37.12 4.20
N VAL A 55 -19.46 -37.63 3.00
CA VAL A 55 -19.23 -36.80 1.78
C VAL A 55 -20.35 -35.80 1.53
N GLN A 56 -21.61 -36.14 1.83
CA GLN A 56 -22.72 -35.19 1.69
C GLN A 56 -22.56 -33.96 2.60
N LYS A 57 -22.13 -34.14 3.85
CA LYS A 57 -21.84 -33.00 4.74
C LYS A 57 -20.61 -32.22 4.27
N GLN A 58 -19.58 -32.89 3.75
CA GLN A 58 -18.44 -32.20 3.15
C GLN A 58 -18.89 -31.31 1.98
N ARG A 59 -19.77 -31.80 1.10
CA ARG A 59 -20.34 -30.99 0.00
C ARG A 59 -21.08 -29.75 0.50
N VAL A 60 -21.88 -29.88 1.56
CA VAL A 60 -22.59 -28.73 2.16
C VAL A 60 -21.62 -27.69 2.71
N ILE A 61 -20.58 -28.11 3.43
CA ILE A 61 -19.54 -27.22 3.97
C ILE A 61 -18.79 -26.51 2.83
N VAL A 62 -18.35 -27.26 1.82
CA VAL A 62 -17.63 -26.71 0.66
C VAL A 62 -18.51 -25.74 -0.12
N ALA A 63 -19.78 -26.08 -0.39
CA ALA A 63 -20.71 -25.20 -1.09
C ALA A 63 -20.97 -23.90 -0.32
N ARG A 64 -21.09 -23.97 1.01
CA ARG A 64 -21.23 -22.79 1.87
C ARG A 64 -20.02 -21.87 1.76
N TRP A 65 -18.80 -22.42 1.85
CA TRP A 65 -17.57 -21.64 1.68
C TRP A 65 -17.46 -21.04 0.27
N GLN A 66 -17.70 -21.82 -0.78
CA GLN A 66 -17.60 -21.37 -2.17
C GLN A 66 -18.56 -20.21 -2.46
N LYS A 67 -19.79 -20.26 -1.94
CA LYS A 67 -20.76 -19.18 -2.08
C LYS A 67 -20.20 -17.86 -1.53
N GLU A 68 -19.68 -17.88 -0.31
CA GLU A 68 -19.13 -16.69 0.36
C GLU A 68 -17.82 -16.22 -0.31
N GLN A 69 -16.98 -17.14 -0.79
CA GLN A 69 -15.82 -16.77 -1.61
C GLN A 69 -16.22 -16.03 -2.90
N GLY A 70 -17.36 -16.38 -3.49
CA GLY A 70 -17.94 -15.64 -4.61
C GLY A 70 -18.28 -14.19 -4.23
N GLU A 71 -18.89 -13.98 -3.06
CA GLU A 71 -19.24 -12.65 -2.55
C GLU A 71 -17.99 -11.81 -2.22
N ILE A 72 -16.97 -12.42 -1.59
CA ILE A 72 -15.68 -11.79 -1.29
C ILE A 72 -14.96 -11.40 -2.59
N SER A 73 -14.93 -12.30 -3.58
CA SER A 73 -14.32 -12.04 -4.89
C SER A 73 -15.03 -10.89 -5.63
N ALA A 74 -16.37 -10.84 -5.55
CA ALA A 74 -17.15 -9.76 -6.12
C ALA A 74 -16.86 -8.41 -5.41
N ALA A 75 -16.73 -8.41 -4.08
CA ALA A 75 -16.35 -7.22 -3.32
C ALA A 75 -14.94 -6.72 -3.69
N ASN A 76 -13.97 -7.63 -3.77
CA ASN A 76 -12.61 -7.30 -4.22
C ASN A 76 -12.59 -6.75 -5.66
N SER A 77 -13.42 -7.32 -6.55
CA SER A 77 -13.55 -6.82 -7.92
C SER A 77 -14.13 -5.40 -7.97
N ARG A 78 -15.10 -5.08 -7.10
CA ARG A 78 -15.62 -3.71 -6.95
C ARG A 78 -14.55 -2.74 -6.45
N VAL A 79 -13.74 -3.16 -5.47
CA VAL A 79 -12.61 -2.37 -4.95
C VAL A 79 -11.64 -2.03 -6.08
N VAL A 80 -11.21 -3.01 -6.88
CA VAL A 80 -10.30 -2.79 -8.01
C VAL A 80 -10.88 -1.80 -9.02
N LYS A 81 -12.18 -1.92 -9.33
CA LYS A 81 -12.87 -1.00 -10.23
C LYS A 81 -12.90 0.43 -9.67
N LEU A 82 -13.28 0.60 -8.40
CA LEU A 82 -13.31 1.90 -7.73
C LEU A 82 -11.92 2.53 -7.68
N GLU A 83 -10.87 1.76 -7.35
CA GLU A 83 -9.50 2.24 -7.34
C GLU A 83 -9.03 2.73 -8.72
N ALA A 84 -9.48 2.09 -9.80
CA ALA A 84 -9.18 2.53 -11.17
C ALA A 84 -9.95 3.80 -11.57
N GLU A 85 -11.14 4.03 -11.02
CA GLU A 85 -11.97 5.22 -11.29
C GLU A 85 -11.47 6.47 -10.56
N VAL A 86 -10.91 6.32 -9.35
CA VAL A 86 -10.48 7.45 -8.51
C VAL A 86 -9.58 8.45 -9.25
N PRO A 87 -8.50 8.05 -9.93
CA PRO A 87 -7.67 9.00 -10.67
C PRO A 87 -8.39 9.71 -11.82
N LEU A 88 -9.40 9.07 -12.44
CA LEU A 88 -10.13 9.65 -13.56
C LEU A 88 -10.92 10.89 -13.13
N ILE A 89 -11.43 10.91 -11.91
CA ILE A 89 -12.12 12.08 -11.33
C ILE A 89 -11.15 13.26 -11.22
N LEU A 90 -9.96 13.02 -10.66
CA LEU A 90 -8.91 14.04 -10.56
C LEU A 90 -8.56 14.60 -11.94
N TYR A 91 -8.32 13.73 -12.92
CA TYR A 91 -7.98 14.11 -14.28
C TYR A 91 -9.08 14.93 -14.96
N HIS A 92 -10.35 14.54 -14.79
CA HIS A 92 -11.48 15.27 -15.31
C HIS A 92 -11.59 16.70 -14.74
N LEU A 93 -11.47 16.82 -13.41
CA LEU A 93 -11.55 18.11 -12.70
C LEU A 93 -10.38 19.04 -13.07
N LEU A 94 -9.17 18.50 -13.22
CA LEU A 94 -8.00 19.25 -13.70
C LEU A 94 -8.04 19.50 -15.22
N GLY A 95 -8.87 18.78 -15.97
CA GLY A 95 -8.87 18.81 -17.44
C GLY A 95 -7.58 18.30 -18.05
N THR A 96 -6.97 17.30 -17.40
CA THR A 96 -5.79 16.58 -17.87
C THR A 96 -6.26 15.26 -18.48
N PRO A 97 -5.75 14.82 -19.65
CA PRO A 97 -6.06 13.48 -20.15
C PRO A 97 -5.44 12.41 -19.24
N PRO A 98 -6.10 11.25 -19.04
CA PRO A 98 -5.49 10.14 -18.33
C PRO A 98 -4.23 9.65 -19.06
N PRO A 99 -3.27 9.03 -18.36
CA PRO A 99 -2.10 8.45 -19.00
C PRO A 99 -2.54 7.32 -19.94
N GLU A 100 -1.92 7.23 -21.10
CA GLU A 100 -2.16 6.13 -22.03
C GLU A 100 -1.65 4.81 -21.44
N THR A 101 -2.55 3.86 -21.23
CA THR A 101 -2.22 2.53 -20.72
C THR A 101 -2.03 1.55 -21.87
N GLY A 102 -1.04 0.65 -21.77
CA GLY A 102 -0.90 -0.49 -22.68
C GLY A 102 0.03 -0.26 -23.89
N LYS A 103 0.73 0.88 -23.96
CA LYS A 103 1.85 1.01 -24.90
C LYS A 103 2.98 0.05 -24.50
N PRO A 104 3.57 -0.71 -25.44
CA PRO A 104 4.71 -1.56 -25.14
C PRO A 104 5.87 -0.71 -24.62
N VAL A 105 6.53 -1.18 -23.57
CA VAL A 105 7.79 -0.57 -23.13
C VAL A 105 8.84 -0.89 -24.19
N GLU A 106 9.32 0.13 -24.89
CA GLU A 106 10.42 -0.03 -25.84
C GLU A 106 11.65 -0.57 -25.11
N LYS A 107 12.33 -1.55 -25.70
CA LYS A 107 13.51 -2.20 -25.08
C LYS A 107 14.81 -1.50 -25.40
N PHE A 108 14.81 -0.66 -26.43
CA PHE A 108 15.93 0.16 -26.85
C PHE A 108 15.35 1.50 -27.31
N LEU A 109 16.17 2.54 -27.27
CA LEU A 109 15.78 3.89 -27.67
C LEU A 109 16.90 4.42 -28.58
N ALA A 110 16.55 4.89 -29.77
CA ALA A 110 17.48 5.57 -30.66
C ALA A 110 17.16 7.07 -30.63
N LEU A 111 18.13 7.90 -30.21
CA LEU A 111 17.97 9.34 -30.07
C LEU A 111 19.15 10.07 -30.70
N TRP A 112 18.92 11.28 -31.19
CA TRP A 112 20.00 12.21 -31.49
C TRP A 112 20.57 12.80 -30.21
N TRP A 113 21.86 13.13 -30.22
CA TRP A 113 22.53 13.75 -29.08
C TRP A 113 21.83 15.03 -28.59
N LYS A 114 21.31 15.84 -29.52
CA LYS A 114 20.57 17.07 -29.20
C LYS A 114 19.25 16.85 -28.45
N ASP A 115 18.67 15.65 -28.56
CA ASP A 115 17.40 15.28 -27.94
C ASP A 115 17.62 14.53 -26.61
N LEU A 116 18.89 14.34 -26.21
CA LEU A 116 19.26 13.70 -24.96
C LEU A 116 19.20 14.70 -23.80
N GLU A 117 18.05 14.78 -23.13
CA GLU A 117 17.89 15.61 -21.93
C GLU A 117 18.68 15.07 -20.73
N ARG A 118 18.73 13.75 -20.59
CA ARG A 118 19.36 13.07 -19.46
C ARG A 118 19.85 11.69 -19.88
N TRP A 119 21.05 11.32 -19.43
CA TRP A 119 21.59 9.97 -19.60
C TRP A 119 20.89 8.96 -18.67
N SER A 120 19.64 8.63 -18.99
CA SER A 120 18.80 7.67 -18.26
C SER A 120 17.78 7.05 -19.19
N PHE A 121 17.95 5.75 -19.48
CA PHE A 121 17.00 5.01 -20.31
C PHE A 121 15.58 5.07 -19.75
N ASN A 122 15.42 4.90 -18.43
CA ASN A 122 14.11 4.93 -17.79
C ASN A 122 13.42 6.29 -17.96
N PHE A 123 14.16 7.38 -17.76
CA PHE A 123 13.64 8.73 -17.96
C PHE A 123 13.22 8.97 -19.41
N LEU A 124 14.12 8.68 -20.36
CA LEU A 124 13.88 8.95 -21.78
C LEU A 124 12.74 8.08 -22.34
N SER A 125 12.71 6.79 -22.00
CA SER A 125 11.65 5.86 -22.43
C SER A 125 10.28 6.29 -21.89
N ARG A 126 10.22 6.76 -20.64
CA ARG A 126 8.97 7.27 -20.05
C ARG A 126 8.58 8.63 -20.61
N SER A 127 9.54 9.51 -20.86
CA SER A 127 9.31 10.81 -21.50
C SER A 127 8.69 10.65 -22.90
N ALA A 128 9.24 9.74 -23.71
CA ALA A 128 8.67 9.40 -25.01
C ALA A 128 7.22 8.86 -24.95
N GLN A 129 6.80 8.32 -23.80
CA GLN A 129 5.44 7.85 -23.54
C GLN A 129 4.54 8.91 -22.88
N GLY A 130 5.03 10.13 -22.66
CA GLY A 130 4.29 11.19 -21.95
C GLY A 130 4.11 10.91 -20.45
N LEU A 131 4.92 10.02 -19.86
CA LEU A 131 4.83 9.63 -18.44
C LEU A 131 5.71 10.50 -17.52
N THR A 132 5.90 11.76 -17.89
CA THR A 132 6.66 12.78 -17.14
C THR A 132 5.78 13.64 -16.25
N GLY A 133 4.58 13.17 -15.91
CA GLY A 133 3.65 13.86 -15.01
C GLY A 133 2.62 14.70 -15.76
N PHE A 134 2.25 15.85 -15.18
CA PHE A 134 1.23 16.72 -15.73
C PHE A 134 1.84 17.67 -16.77
N VAL A 135 1.44 17.50 -18.03
CA VAL A 135 1.85 18.36 -19.16
C VAL A 135 0.70 19.20 -19.72
N THR A 136 -0.55 18.82 -19.43
CA THR A 136 -1.77 19.49 -19.89
C THR A 136 -2.74 19.65 -18.73
N SER A 137 -3.34 20.83 -18.57
CA SER A 137 -4.28 21.15 -17.51
C SER A 137 -5.11 22.38 -17.89
N LYS A 138 -6.34 22.50 -17.36
CA LYS A 138 -7.16 23.73 -17.42
C LYS A 138 -6.56 24.87 -16.60
N TYR A 139 -5.73 24.53 -15.61
CA TYR A 139 -5.09 25.45 -14.68
C TYR A 139 -3.58 25.55 -14.95
N PRO A 140 -2.92 26.67 -14.58
CA PRO A 140 -1.48 26.81 -14.70
C PRO A 140 -0.74 25.62 -14.08
N ILE A 141 0.31 25.15 -14.75
CA ILE A 141 1.20 24.12 -14.23
C ILE A 141 2.47 24.82 -13.77
N GLU A 142 2.77 24.72 -12.49
CA GLU A 142 3.94 25.33 -11.87
C GLU A 142 4.79 24.28 -11.17
N ALA A 143 6.08 24.56 -11.02
CA ALA A 143 6.97 23.70 -10.25
C ALA A 143 6.56 23.77 -8.76
N LEU A 144 6.36 22.61 -8.13
CA LEU A 144 5.96 22.53 -6.72
C LEU A 144 6.87 23.37 -5.80
N GLY A 145 8.16 23.49 -6.14
CA GLY A 145 9.15 24.32 -5.46
C GLY A 145 8.73 25.77 -5.22
N ALA A 146 7.96 26.37 -6.14
CA ALA A 146 7.44 27.73 -6.00
C ALA A 146 6.43 27.87 -4.84
N HIS A 147 5.85 26.75 -4.40
CA HIS A 147 4.82 26.68 -3.36
C HIS A 147 5.30 25.97 -2.07
N LEU A 148 6.59 25.70 -1.94
CA LEU A 148 7.17 25.10 -0.73
C LEU A 148 7.50 26.18 0.30
N ILE A 149 7.21 25.90 1.57
CA ILE A 149 7.81 26.58 2.72
C ILE A 149 9.14 25.90 3.07
N GLU A 150 9.12 24.56 3.14
CA GLU A 150 10.28 23.77 3.52
C GLU A 150 10.20 22.36 2.93
N THR A 151 11.36 21.78 2.61
CA THR A 151 11.54 20.33 2.51
C THR A 151 12.62 19.88 3.48
N MET A 152 12.37 18.78 4.22
CA MET A 152 13.33 18.25 5.20
C MET A 152 13.47 16.74 5.05
N ASN A 153 14.69 16.26 4.80
CA ASN A 153 15.03 14.84 4.90
C ASN A 153 14.90 14.38 6.35
N GLY A 154 14.41 13.17 6.59
CA GLY A 154 14.34 12.61 7.93
C GLY A 154 15.70 12.29 8.55
N TYR A 155 15.67 11.79 9.78
CA TYR A 155 16.86 11.55 10.59
C TYR A 155 17.20 10.05 10.63
N CYS A 156 18.49 9.72 10.52
CA CYS A 156 18.96 8.34 10.63
C CYS A 156 19.47 8.08 12.06
N ILE A 157 18.81 7.16 12.77
CA ILE A 157 19.23 6.71 14.09
C ILE A 157 18.85 5.24 14.31
N LYS A 158 19.68 4.52 15.05
CA LYS A 158 19.38 3.14 15.44
C LYS A 158 18.26 3.12 16.48
N PRO A 159 17.26 2.22 16.35
CA PRO A 159 16.24 2.04 17.36
C PRO A 159 16.84 1.44 18.64
N VAL A 160 16.17 1.66 19.77
CA VAL A 160 16.51 1.05 21.07
C VAL A 160 15.44 0.05 21.51
N ALA A 161 15.82 -0.86 22.40
CA ALA A 161 14.87 -1.75 23.05
C ALA A 161 14.15 -1.00 24.19
N GLY A 162 12.84 -1.22 24.30
CA GLY A 162 12.00 -0.66 25.36
C GLY A 162 11.51 0.77 25.11
N PRO A 163 10.51 1.22 25.89
CA PRO A 163 9.86 2.51 25.71
C PRO A 163 10.79 3.69 26.00
N THR A 164 10.68 4.74 25.19
CA THR A 164 11.36 6.03 25.34
C THR A 164 10.36 7.17 25.11
N PRO A 165 10.67 8.41 25.55
CA PRO A 165 9.81 9.57 25.27
C PRO A 165 9.61 9.86 23.78
N HIS A 166 10.54 9.43 22.92
CA HIS A 166 10.45 9.68 21.48
C HIS A 166 10.36 8.39 20.67
N LYS A 167 9.70 8.50 19.52
CA LYS A 167 9.51 7.41 18.55
C LYS A 167 9.97 7.83 17.17
N MET A 168 10.31 6.85 16.34
CA MET A 168 10.64 7.02 14.93
C MET A 168 9.66 6.20 14.09
N LEU A 169 9.03 6.81 13.10
CA LEU A 169 8.19 6.10 12.14
C LEU A 169 8.99 5.04 11.38
N LYS A 170 8.32 3.95 11.02
CA LYS A 170 8.79 2.97 10.03
C LYS A 170 8.29 3.39 8.65
N LEU A 171 8.90 2.86 7.58
CA LEU A 171 8.44 3.16 6.22
C LEU A 171 6.98 2.75 5.96
N ASN A 172 6.54 1.64 6.57
CA ASN A 172 5.17 1.16 6.43
C ASN A 172 4.12 2.00 7.18
N ALA A 173 4.54 3.06 7.89
CA ALA A 173 3.64 4.07 8.43
C ALA A 173 2.99 4.94 7.33
N LEU A 174 3.58 4.98 6.14
CA LEU A 174 3.01 5.68 4.98
C LEU A 174 1.85 4.88 4.38
N LEU A 175 0.63 5.15 4.83
CA LEU A 175 -0.59 4.54 4.29
C LEU A 175 -1.32 5.51 3.34
N PRO A 176 -2.10 5.02 2.37
CA PRO A 176 -2.93 5.87 1.51
C PRO A 176 -3.95 6.71 2.30
N SER A 177 -4.35 6.25 3.49
CA SER A 177 -5.30 6.93 4.38
C SER A 177 -4.65 7.98 5.29
N GLY A 178 -3.32 8.08 5.33
CA GLY A 178 -2.57 8.97 6.24
C GLY A 178 -1.40 8.27 6.93
N LEU A 179 -0.77 8.95 7.88
CA LEU A 179 0.29 8.35 8.69
C LEU A 179 -0.28 7.41 9.76
N ASP A 180 0.26 6.20 9.85
CA ASP A 180 0.07 5.32 11.00
C ASP A 180 1.18 5.55 12.04
N LEU A 181 0.87 6.33 13.07
CA LEU A 181 1.79 6.65 14.17
C LEU A 181 2.15 5.44 15.04
N SER A 182 1.32 4.38 15.00
CA SER A 182 1.60 3.14 15.74
C SER A 182 2.71 2.30 15.10
N ALA A 183 2.92 2.45 13.79
CA ALA A 183 4.00 1.82 13.03
C ALA A 183 5.35 2.52 13.29
N SER A 184 5.79 2.53 14.55
CA SER A 184 6.99 3.23 15.00
C SER A 184 7.93 2.34 15.83
N LYS A 185 9.12 2.86 16.14
CA LYS A 185 10.15 2.24 17.00
C LYS A 185 10.67 3.28 17.99
N PHE A 186 11.07 2.83 19.17
CA PHE A 186 11.65 3.70 20.20
C PHE A 186 13.07 4.14 19.85
N ILE A 187 13.41 5.39 20.19
CA ILE A 187 14.71 6.02 19.92
C ILE A 187 15.16 6.86 21.12
N LYS A 188 16.47 7.00 21.29
CA LYS A 188 17.06 7.98 22.22
C LYS A 188 17.71 9.09 21.43
N ILE A 189 17.20 10.31 21.57
CA ILE A 189 17.66 11.47 20.82
C ILE A 189 17.59 12.72 21.71
N PRO A 190 18.48 13.71 21.55
CA PRO A 190 18.36 14.97 22.28
C PRO A 190 17.05 15.70 21.94
N GLU A 191 16.44 16.32 22.95
CA GLU A 191 15.17 17.04 22.84
C GLU A 191 15.17 18.09 21.72
N ARG A 192 16.27 18.85 21.58
CA ARG A 192 16.42 19.84 20.50
C ARG A 192 16.28 19.22 19.10
N THR A 193 16.77 18.00 18.92
CA THR A 193 16.64 17.28 17.65
C THR A 193 15.23 16.71 17.50
N ALA A 194 14.63 16.19 18.59
CA ALA A 194 13.24 15.75 18.58
C ALA A 194 12.29 16.86 18.10
N GLN A 195 12.41 18.06 18.66
CA GLN A 195 11.58 19.22 18.28
C GLN A 195 11.72 19.58 16.81
N ARG A 196 12.92 19.51 16.23
CA ARG A 196 13.15 19.83 14.80
C ARG A 196 12.45 18.85 13.86
N PHE A 197 12.43 17.57 14.21
CA PHE A 197 11.89 16.48 13.39
C PHE A 197 10.47 16.05 13.81
N SER A 198 9.85 16.77 14.74
CA SER A 198 8.47 16.57 15.14
C SER A 198 7.53 16.66 13.94
N ILE A 199 6.43 15.92 14.03
CA ILE A 199 5.39 15.88 13.01
C ILE A 199 4.29 16.85 13.40
N HIS A 200 3.93 17.74 12.48
CA HIS A 200 2.79 18.63 12.63
C HIS A 200 1.67 18.24 11.67
N LYS A 201 0.44 18.53 12.05
CA LYS A 201 -0.73 18.42 11.18
C LYS A 201 -0.49 19.21 9.89
N GLY A 202 -0.81 18.60 8.76
CA GLY A 202 -0.60 19.17 7.44
C GLY A 202 0.78 18.87 6.84
N ASP A 203 1.71 18.28 7.60
CA ASP A 203 2.98 17.82 7.06
C ASP A 203 2.73 16.67 6.06
N LEU A 204 3.22 16.84 4.83
CA LEU A 204 3.19 15.80 3.81
C LEU A 204 4.51 15.02 3.83
N PHE A 205 4.43 13.70 3.93
CA PHE A 205 5.61 12.83 3.91
C PHE A 205 5.65 12.03 2.63
N ILE A 206 6.82 12.00 1.99
CA ILE A 206 7.04 11.25 0.74
C ILE A 206 8.14 10.21 0.98
N CYS A 207 7.89 8.98 0.53
CA CYS A 207 8.88 7.91 0.48
C CYS A 207 9.95 8.26 -0.54
N ARG A 208 11.17 8.54 -0.05
CA ARG A 208 12.29 8.97 -0.88
C ARG A 208 13.34 7.91 -1.14
N SER A 209 13.37 6.82 -0.38
CA SER A 209 14.36 5.75 -0.53
C SER A 209 13.70 4.40 -0.27
N VAL A 210 13.61 3.54 -1.28
CA VAL A 210 12.93 2.24 -1.17
C VAL A 210 13.49 1.21 -2.16
N GLY A 211 13.51 -0.06 -1.77
CA GLY A 211 14.02 -1.13 -2.64
C GLY A 211 13.09 -1.46 -3.82
N SER A 212 11.79 -1.23 -3.66
CA SER A 212 10.78 -1.52 -4.68
C SER A 212 10.41 -0.27 -5.47
N TYR A 213 10.57 -0.32 -6.80
CA TYR A 213 10.25 0.79 -7.70
C TYR A 213 8.76 1.21 -7.64
N SER A 214 7.85 0.26 -7.40
CA SER A 214 6.42 0.54 -7.26
C SER A 214 6.08 1.31 -5.98
N HIS A 215 7.03 1.48 -5.06
CA HIS A 215 6.86 2.23 -3.81
C HIS A 215 7.44 3.65 -3.86
N VAL A 216 8.22 4.00 -4.88
CA VAL A 216 8.86 5.31 -5.05
C VAL A 216 7.83 6.44 -4.99
N ALA A 217 7.98 7.41 -4.10
CA ALA A 217 7.01 8.51 -3.91
C ALA A 217 5.62 8.06 -3.43
N LYS A 218 5.51 6.96 -2.67
CA LYS A 218 4.32 6.77 -1.81
C LYS A 218 4.32 7.93 -0.81
N CYS A 219 3.18 8.57 -0.59
CA CYS A 219 3.11 9.68 0.34
C CYS A 219 1.89 9.56 1.24
N ALA A 220 1.94 10.27 2.36
CA ALA A 220 0.88 10.32 3.35
C ALA A 220 0.89 11.66 4.07
N LEU A 221 -0.30 12.13 4.46
CA LEU A 221 -0.50 13.36 5.20
C LEU A 221 -0.56 13.08 6.71
N ALA A 222 0.09 13.92 7.50
CA ALA A 222 -0.15 13.99 8.94
C ALA A 222 -1.50 14.65 9.23
N LYS A 223 -2.43 13.90 9.80
CA LYS A 223 -3.77 14.40 10.17
C LYS A 223 -3.80 15.12 11.51
N GLU A 224 -2.81 14.87 12.34
CA GLU A 224 -2.67 15.38 13.71
C GLU A 224 -1.20 15.66 14.03
N ASP A 225 -0.97 16.47 15.07
CA ASP A 225 0.37 16.71 15.59
C ASP A 225 0.86 15.50 16.38
N ALA A 226 2.14 15.16 16.20
CA ALA A 226 2.81 14.11 16.97
C ALA A 226 4.20 14.60 17.40
N PRO A 227 4.27 15.43 18.46
CA PRO A 227 5.51 16.10 18.89
C PRO A 227 6.58 15.12 19.41
N ASP A 228 6.18 13.93 19.84
CA ASP A 228 7.05 12.87 20.33
C ASP A 228 7.56 11.95 19.20
N THR A 229 7.08 12.13 17.97
CA THR A 229 7.28 11.20 16.87
C THR A 229 8.06 11.87 15.74
N LEU A 230 9.11 11.18 15.29
CA LEU A 230 10.02 11.61 14.23
C LEU A 230 9.89 10.70 13.00
N PHE A 231 10.52 11.10 11.90
CA PHE A 231 10.51 10.34 10.63
C PHE A 231 11.93 10.04 10.13
N PRO A 232 12.15 8.84 9.54
CA PRO A 232 13.47 8.38 9.13
C PRO A 232 13.93 9.03 7.83
N ASP A 233 15.24 8.97 7.55
CA ASP A 233 15.90 9.54 6.35
C ASP A 233 15.43 8.98 5.00
N ILE A 234 14.74 7.83 5.02
CA ILE A 234 14.02 7.23 3.89
C ILE A 234 12.68 7.94 3.56
N MET A 235 12.29 8.92 4.38
CA MET A 235 11.18 9.84 4.17
C MET A 235 11.69 11.28 4.03
N ILE A 236 10.93 12.10 3.32
CA ILE A 236 11.12 13.55 3.23
C ILE A 236 9.80 14.24 3.57
N ARG A 237 9.88 15.20 4.48
CA ARG A 237 8.77 16.07 4.87
C ARG A 237 8.69 17.25 3.91
N VAL A 238 7.48 17.60 3.51
CA VAL A 238 7.15 18.73 2.65
C VAL A 238 6.13 19.60 3.38
N ARG A 239 6.44 20.89 3.50
CA ARG A 239 5.54 21.93 4.01
C ARG A 239 5.20 22.90 2.89
N LEU A 240 3.91 23.16 2.72
CA LEU A 240 3.35 23.91 1.60
C LEU A 240 2.94 25.30 2.05
N LYS A 241 3.00 26.28 1.15
CA LYS A 241 2.39 27.60 1.35
C LYS A 241 0.87 27.47 1.35
N ASP A 242 0.18 28.42 1.98
CA ASP A 242 -1.29 28.44 2.12
C ASP A 242 -2.05 28.52 0.78
N THR A 243 -1.34 28.74 -0.33
CA THR A 243 -1.89 28.65 -1.70
C THR A 243 -2.22 27.22 -2.13
N LEU A 244 -1.73 26.20 -1.41
CA LEU A 244 -1.96 24.79 -1.72
C LEU A 244 -2.49 24.04 -0.49
N LEU A 245 -3.56 23.26 -0.70
CA LEU A 245 -4.04 22.30 0.29
C LEU A 245 -3.13 21.06 0.29
N PRO A 246 -2.57 20.65 1.45
CA PRO A 246 -1.75 19.44 1.53
C PRO A 246 -2.45 18.17 1.06
N GLU A 247 -3.75 18.05 1.32
CA GLU A 247 -4.58 16.95 0.85
C GLU A 247 -4.62 16.90 -0.68
N TYR A 248 -4.75 18.06 -1.34
CA TYR A 248 -4.78 18.14 -2.80
C TYR A 248 -3.45 17.69 -3.39
N VAL A 249 -2.33 18.21 -2.88
CA VAL A 249 -0.99 17.82 -3.34
C VAL A 249 -0.76 16.33 -3.12
N CYS A 250 -1.20 15.79 -1.98
CA CYS A 250 -1.13 14.36 -1.68
C CYS A 250 -1.89 13.52 -2.72
N GLU A 251 -3.13 13.90 -3.08
CA GLU A 251 -3.92 13.21 -4.10
C GLU A 251 -3.26 13.27 -5.49
N VAL A 252 -2.71 14.44 -5.86
CA VAL A 252 -2.03 14.60 -7.15
C VAL A 252 -0.77 13.75 -7.24
N ILE A 253 0.06 13.73 -6.19
CA ILE A 253 1.29 12.91 -6.14
C ILE A 253 0.96 11.41 -6.17
N GLN A 254 -0.11 10.98 -5.49
CA GLN A 254 -0.53 9.57 -5.47
C GLN A 254 -1.18 9.10 -6.77
N SER A 255 -1.66 10.02 -7.62
CA SER A 255 -2.22 9.67 -8.93
C SER A 255 -1.17 8.96 -9.81
N PRO A 256 -1.59 8.09 -10.75
CA PRO A 256 -0.68 7.47 -11.72
C PRO A 256 0.25 8.45 -12.44
N LEU A 257 -0.23 9.63 -12.85
CA LEU A 257 0.61 10.67 -13.47
C LEU A 257 1.61 11.29 -12.48
N GLY A 258 1.16 11.62 -11.26
CA GLY A 258 2.06 12.15 -10.23
C GLY A 258 3.16 11.16 -9.88
N ARG A 259 2.78 9.90 -9.68
CA ARG A 259 3.70 8.78 -9.44
C ARG A 259 4.67 8.55 -10.58
N SER A 260 4.23 8.66 -11.83
CA SER A 260 5.08 8.42 -12.99
C SER A 260 6.20 9.45 -13.09
N PHE A 261 5.95 10.73 -12.76
CA PHE A 261 6.99 11.74 -12.71
C PHE A 261 8.14 11.34 -11.75
N PHE A 262 7.81 10.99 -10.50
CA PHE A 262 8.83 10.62 -9.52
C PHE A 262 9.54 9.33 -9.90
N GLN A 263 8.80 8.36 -10.44
CA GLN A 263 9.35 7.10 -10.93
C GLN A 263 10.32 7.30 -12.11
N SER A 264 10.02 8.21 -13.03
CA SER A 264 10.92 8.57 -14.15
C SER A 264 12.19 9.26 -13.67
N ASN A 265 12.10 10.05 -12.60
CA ASN A 265 13.24 10.80 -12.07
C ASN A 265 14.11 10.02 -11.08
N ALA A 266 13.54 8.98 -10.46
CA ALA A 266 14.20 8.17 -9.45
C ALA A 266 15.50 7.53 -9.93
N ARG A 267 16.51 7.54 -9.07
CA ARG A 267 17.85 7.01 -9.31
C ARG A 267 18.09 5.79 -8.45
N THR A 268 18.81 4.79 -8.96
CA THR A 268 19.19 3.62 -8.17
C THR A 268 20.58 3.77 -7.58
N SER A 269 20.75 3.36 -6.33
CA SER A 269 22.07 3.14 -5.72
C SER A 269 21.98 1.94 -4.79
N VAL A 270 22.80 0.91 -5.03
CA VAL A 270 22.84 -0.32 -4.21
C VAL A 270 21.44 -0.96 -4.07
N GLY A 271 20.72 -1.10 -5.19
CA GLY A 271 19.38 -1.71 -5.21
C GLY A 271 18.26 -0.85 -4.60
N MET A 272 18.54 0.37 -4.15
CA MET A 272 17.55 1.30 -3.60
C MET A 272 17.23 2.41 -4.59
N TRP A 273 15.95 2.63 -4.86
CA TRP A 273 15.45 3.75 -5.64
C TRP A 273 15.34 4.98 -4.77
N LYS A 274 15.83 6.11 -5.27
CA LYS A 274 15.91 7.38 -4.55
C LYS A 274 15.34 8.55 -5.33
N ILE A 275 14.64 9.43 -4.62
CA ILE A 275 14.31 10.80 -5.05
C ILE A 275 14.84 11.81 -4.03
N GLY A 276 15.16 13.01 -4.48
CA GLY A 276 15.68 14.12 -3.69
C GLY A 276 14.71 15.29 -3.57
N ALA A 277 15.13 16.32 -2.83
CA ALA A 277 14.37 17.56 -2.70
C ALA A 277 14.21 18.30 -4.04
N GLU A 278 15.21 18.21 -4.93
CA GLU A 278 15.15 18.79 -6.27
C GLU A 278 14.09 18.10 -7.15
N ASP A 279 13.98 16.77 -7.08
CA ASP A 279 12.91 16.04 -7.77
C ASP A 279 11.52 16.48 -7.25
N ILE A 280 11.37 16.73 -5.94
CA ILE A 280 10.13 17.26 -5.37
C ILE A 280 9.87 18.69 -5.83
N ALA A 281 10.88 19.56 -5.79
CA ALA A 281 10.74 20.95 -6.17
C ALA A 281 10.39 21.11 -7.66
N SER A 282 10.90 20.23 -8.52
CA SER A 282 10.65 20.25 -9.97
C SER A 282 9.35 19.56 -10.39
N PHE A 283 8.59 18.97 -9.46
CA PHE A 283 7.34 18.31 -9.80
C PHE A 283 6.35 19.29 -10.47
N PRO A 284 5.92 19.04 -11.73
CA PRO A 284 4.95 19.89 -12.41
C PRO A 284 3.56 19.66 -11.82
N LEU A 285 3.05 20.64 -11.08
CA LEU A 285 1.79 20.58 -10.36
C LEU A 285 0.77 21.53 -10.99
N PRO A 286 -0.42 21.05 -11.39
CA PRO A 286 -1.54 21.94 -11.70
C PRO A 286 -1.97 22.77 -10.48
N ILE A 287 -2.17 24.08 -10.65
CA ILE A 287 -2.49 25.03 -9.58
C ILE A 287 -3.91 25.60 -9.77
N PRO A 288 -4.97 24.82 -9.47
CA PRO A 288 -6.32 25.35 -9.44
C PRO A 288 -6.55 26.27 -8.22
N PRO A 289 -7.58 27.14 -8.24
CA PRO A 289 -7.97 27.92 -7.06
C PRO A 289 -8.28 27.03 -5.85
N LEU A 290 -8.07 27.53 -4.63
CA LEU A 290 -8.30 26.78 -3.37
C LEU A 290 -9.70 26.14 -3.27
N ALA A 291 -10.73 26.80 -3.80
CA ALA A 291 -12.08 26.25 -3.83
C ALA A 291 -12.16 24.94 -4.64
N VAL A 292 -11.50 24.89 -5.79
CA VAL A 292 -11.43 23.71 -6.66
C VAL A 292 -10.52 22.64 -6.04
N GLN A 293 -9.40 23.03 -5.41
CA GLN A 293 -8.56 22.09 -4.65
C GLN A 293 -9.39 21.37 -3.57
N LYS A 294 -10.23 22.12 -2.86
CA LYS A 294 -11.13 21.57 -1.83
C LYS A 294 -12.21 20.68 -2.42
N GLU A 295 -12.79 21.05 -3.56
CA GLU A 295 -13.75 20.22 -4.29
C GLU A 295 -13.12 18.86 -4.64
N ILE A 296 -11.93 18.88 -5.24
CA ILE A 296 -11.17 17.66 -5.57
C ILE A 296 -10.98 16.80 -4.33
N THR A 297 -10.48 17.36 -3.22
CA THR A 297 -10.19 16.55 -2.02
C THR A 297 -11.44 15.95 -1.41
N VAL A 298 -12.59 16.65 -1.46
CA VAL A 298 -13.88 16.11 -1.02
C VAL A 298 -14.33 14.92 -1.88
N HIS A 299 -14.25 15.03 -3.21
CA HIS A 299 -14.61 13.92 -4.11
C HIS A 299 -13.70 12.70 -3.91
N MET A 300 -12.40 12.94 -3.78
CA MET A 300 -11.42 11.87 -3.57
C MET A 300 -11.61 11.19 -2.22
N ALA A 301 -11.85 11.96 -1.15
CA ALA A 301 -12.13 11.43 0.18
C ALA A 301 -13.40 10.56 0.18
N ALA A 302 -14.49 11.01 -0.46
CA ALA A 302 -15.73 10.25 -0.55
C ALA A 302 -15.52 8.89 -1.24
N LYS A 303 -14.73 8.85 -2.34
CA LYS A 303 -14.42 7.61 -3.05
C LYS A 303 -13.49 6.69 -2.27
N ARG A 304 -12.49 7.23 -1.57
CA ARG A 304 -11.62 6.44 -0.70
C ARG A 304 -12.37 5.82 0.46
N GLU A 305 -13.35 6.54 1.03
CA GLU A 305 -14.23 6.01 2.06
C GLU A 305 -15.10 4.86 1.51
N GLU A 306 -15.62 4.98 0.29
CA GLU A 306 -16.35 3.91 -0.40
C GLU A 306 -15.46 2.65 -0.57
N ILE A 307 -14.23 2.82 -1.03
CA ILE A 307 -13.25 1.73 -1.14
C ILE A 307 -12.95 1.10 0.21
N ALA A 308 -12.76 1.92 1.26
CA ALA A 308 -12.47 1.43 2.60
C ALA A 308 -13.62 0.59 3.16
N ARG A 309 -14.87 1.01 2.95
CA ARG A 309 -16.06 0.24 3.34
C ARG A 309 -16.14 -1.11 2.62
N GLU A 310 -15.91 -1.15 1.31
CA GLU A 310 -15.92 -2.41 0.56
C GLU A 310 -14.80 -3.37 1.02
N LYS A 311 -13.59 -2.84 1.27
CA LYS A 311 -12.47 -3.64 1.83
C LYS A 311 -12.81 -4.19 3.21
N ALA A 312 -13.32 -3.35 4.11
CA ALA A 312 -13.71 -3.76 5.45
C ALA A 312 -14.83 -4.82 5.43
N ASN A 313 -15.78 -4.70 4.50
CA ASN A 313 -16.83 -5.69 4.30
C ASN A 313 -16.25 -7.03 3.81
N ALA A 314 -15.36 -7.01 2.81
CA ALA A 314 -14.69 -8.23 2.32
C ALA A 314 -13.87 -8.93 3.41
N GLU A 315 -13.13 -8.17 4.21
CA GLU A 315 -12.36 -8.68 5.36
C GLU A 315 -13.27 -9.24 6.45
N ARG A 316 -14.41 -8.60 6.72
CA ARG A 316 -15.41 -9.09 7.67
C ARG A 316 -16.01 -10.41 7.19
N LEU A 317 -16.50 -10.48 5.95
CA LEU A 317 -17.05 -11.71 5.36
C LEU A 317 -16.03 -12.85 5.39
N SER A 318 -14.76 -12.56 5.04
CA SER A 318 -13.66 -13.53 5.09
C SER A 318 -13.45 -14.08 6.51
N ARG A 319 -13.42 -13.21 7.54
CA ARG A 319 -13.29 -13.65 8.93
C ARG A 319 -14.49 -14.49 9.39
N GLU A 320 -15.70 -14.05 9.09
CA GLU A 320 -16.93 -14.74 9.47
C GLU A 320 -17.05 -16.12 8.83
N ILE A 321 -16.77 -16.24 7.53
CA ILE A 321 -16.82 -17.55 6.86
C ILE A 321 -15.71 -18.47 7.35
N ASN A 322 -14.49 -17.97 7.58
CA ASN A 322 -13.41 -18.81 8.09
C ASN A 322 -13.75 -19.36 9.48
N ALA A 323 -14.31 -18.55 10.38
CA ALA A 323 -14.78 -18.99 11.69
C ALA A 323 -15.95 -19.97 11.59
N GLU A 324 -16.90 -19.75 10.67
CA GLU A 324 -18.02 -20.66 10.44
C GLU A 324 -17.53 -22.03 9.93
N ILE A 325 -16.63 -22.05 8.93
CA ILE A 325 -16.08 -23.28 8.36
C ILE A 325 -15.25 -24.03 9.40
N GLU A 326 -14.45 -23.33 10.21
CA GLU A 326 -13.73 -23.93 11.33
C GLU A 326 -14.71 -24.63 12.29
N ALA A 327 -15.79 -23.96 12.69
CA ALA A 327 -16.79 -24.54 13.58
C ALA A 327 -17.56 -25.74 12.97
N LEU A 328 -17.83 -25.71 11.67
CA LEU A 328 -18.49 -26.81 10.96
C LEU A 328 -17.57 -28.02 10.79
N ILE A 329 -16.28 -27.80 10.53
CA ILE A 329 -15.27 -28.86 10.38
C ILE A 329 -14.95 -29.51 11.74
N LEU A 330 -14.74 -28.69 12.78
CA LEU A 330 -14.46 -29.19 14.14
C LEU A 330 -15.71 -29.75 14.85
N GLY A 331 -16.90 -29.58 14.26
CA GLY A 331 -18.16 -30.10 14.79
C GLY A 331 -18.73 -29.31 15.97
N THR A 332 -18.19 -28.14 16.29
CA THR A 332 -18.74 -27.23 17.31
C THR A 332 -20.02 -26.53 16.81
N LYS A 333 -20.26 -26.51 15.51
CA LYS A 333 -21.51 -26.12 14.86
C LYS A 333 -22.09 -27.28 14.05
N LYS A 334 -23.40 -27.53 14.18
CA LYS A 334 -24.08 -28.58 13.39
C LYS A 334 -24.24 -28.13 11.93
N VAL A 335 -23.92 -29.03 11.00
CA VAL A 335 -24.28 -28.89 9.58
C VAL A 335 -25.79 -29.08 9.46
N LEU A 336 -26.52 -28.03 9.08
CA LEU A 336 -27.96 -28.13 8.82
C LEU A 336 -28.19 -28.98 7.55
N PRO A 337 -29.21 -29.86 7.53
CA PRO A 337 -29.59 -30.55 6.30
C PRO A 337 -30.10 -29.53 5.29
N THR A 338 -29.54 -29.56 4.08
CA THR A 338 -30.02 -28.81 2.91
C THR A 338 -31.36 -29.30 2.42
#